data_AF-A0A8C4EGQ8-F1
#
_entry.id   AF-A0A8C4EGQ8-F1
#
_cell.length_a   1.000
_cell.length_b   1.000
_cell.length_c   1.000
_cell.angle_alpha   90.00
_cell.angle_beta   90.00
_cell.angle_gamma   90.00
#
_symmetry.space_group_name_H-M   'P 1'
#
loop_
_entity.id
_entity.type
_entity.pdbx_description
1 polymer ?
#
loop_
_entity_poly.entity_id
_entity_poly.type
_entity_poly.pdbx_seq_one_letter_code
_entity_poly.pdbx_strand_id
1 'polypeptide(L)'
;MVASYQPLLPSGNKYLQQKWDMASYDLHRGKVRRNIYLEEWTTKIERENNMLMEKISRIMRTTGGVDNRKYYDRKSLGKEKRQLELLRITKENQMILFRLSQCRPHYNVKSWHEDWLKTLKVMDSIARYPRERSNKQKVTFSSFLDKSCERDC
;
A
#
# COMPACT_ATOMS: atom_id res chain seq x y z
N MET A 1 51.51 41.94 -76.35
CA MET A 1 51.43 41.07 -75.17
C MET A 1 50.91 39.73 -75.63
N VAL A 2 51.71 38.66 -75.58
CA VAL A 2 51.26 37.32 -76.00
C VAL A 2 50.47 36.72 -74.84
N ALA A 3 49.18 36.46 -75.05
CA ALA A 3 48.34 35.77 -74.08
C ALA A 3 48.80 34.32 -73.98
N SER A 4 49.44 33.95 -72.87
CA SER A 4 49.74 32.56 -72.56
C SER A 4 48.45 31.87 -72.13
N TYR A 5 47.85 31.11 -73.05
CA TYR A 5 46.67 30.30 -72.75
C TYR A 5 46.99 29.28 -71.67
N GLN A 6 46.10 29.16 -70.69
CA GLN A 6 46.16 28.11 -69.68
C GLN A 6 45.86 26.77 -70.39
N PRO A 7 46.75 25.78 -70.32
CA PRO A 7 46.58 24.55 -71.08
C PRO A 7 45.30 23.82 -70.62
N LEU A 8 44.47 23.43 -71.58
CA LEU A 8 43.20 22.73 -71.35
C LEU A 8 43.39 21.37 -70.64
N LEU A 9 44.60 20.80 -70.76
CA LEU A 9 44.98 19.53 -70.17
C LEU A 9 46.13 19.72 -69.17
N PRO A 10 46.18 18.97 -68.06
CA PRO A 10 47.19 19.14 -67.00
C PRO A 10 48.64 18.91 -67.47
N SER A 11 48.82 18.19 -68.59
CA SER A 11 50.11 17.89 -69.19
C SER A 11 49.91 17.48 -70.65
N GLY A 12 50.77 17.97 -71.56
CA GLY A 12 50.80 17.49 -72.96
C GLY A 12 51.39 16.08 -73.11
N ASN A 13 52.10 15.58 -72.09
CA ASN A 13 52.61 14.21 -72.05
C ASN A 13 51.50 13.24 -71.60
N LYS A 14 51.12 12.32 -72.50
CA LYS A 14 50.06 11.33 -72.30
C LYS A 14 50.27 10.40 -71.10
N TYR A 15 51.52 10.04 -70.79
CA TYR A 15 51.85 9.21 -69.62
C TYR A 15 51.56 9.95 -68.31
N LEU A 16 51.96 11.22 -68.24
CA LEU A 16 51.70 12.04 -67.06
C LEU A 16 50.20 12.25 -66.88
N GLN A 17 49.46 12.56 -67.95
CA GLN A 17 48.02 12.73 -67.87
C GLN A 17 47.31 11.47 -67.34
N GLN A 18 47.67 10.28 -67.85
CA GLN A 18 47.14 9.02 -67.34
C GLN A 18 47.45 8.82 -65.84
N LYS A 19 48.64 9.16 -65.37
CA LYS A 19 48.97 9.09 -63.93
C LYS A 19 48.14 10.07 -63.10
N TRP A 20 47.93 11.29 -63.60
CA TRP A 20 47.09 12.30 -62.94
C TRP A 20 45.62 11.86 -62.85
N ASP A 21 45.08 11.32 -63.94
CA ASP A 21 43.71 10.83 -63.99
C ASP A 21 43.52 9.63 -63.06
N MET A 22 44.49 8.70 -63.04
CA MET A 22 44.49 7.56 -62.12
C MET A 22 44.52 8.00 -60.66
N ALA A 23 45.40 8.93 -60.30
CA ALA A 23 45.50 9.46 -58.93
C ALA A 23 44.22 10.21 -58.52
N SER A 24 43.61 10.97 -59.43
CA SER A 24 42.35 11.67 -59.18
C SER A 24 41.20 10.69 -58.99
N TYR A 25 41.14 9.63 -59.79
CA TYR A 25 40.14 8.57 -59.65
C TYR A 25 40.30 7.82 -58.32
N ASP A 26 41.53 7.44 -57.94
CA ASP A 26 41.78 6.77 -56.67
C ASP A 26 41.43 7.64 -55.46
N LEU A 27 41.74 8.94 -55.52
CA LEU A 27 41.35 9.90 -54.50
C LEU A 27 39.81 10.02 -54.40
N HIS A 28 39.13 10.15 -55.54
CA HIS A 28 37.67 10.22 -55.57
C HIS A 28 37.05 8.95 -54.99
N ARG A 29 37.53 7.77 -55.41
CA ARG A 29 37.10 6.47 -54.89
C ARG A 29 37.30 6.35 -53.38
N GLY A 30 38.41 6.85 -52.85
CA GLY A 30 38.67 6.91 -51.40
C GLY A 30 37.74 7.87 -50.65
N LYS A 31 37.33 8.98 -51.27
CA LYS A 31 36.34 9.90 -50.71
C LYS A 31 34.93 9.28 -50.70
N VAL A 32 34.50 8.69 -51.82
CA VAL A 32 33.19 8.02 -51.93
C VAL A 32 33.06 6.92 -50.89
N ARG A 33 34.06 6.06 -50.73
CA ARG A 33 34.06 5.00 -49.71
C ARG A 33 33.98 5.55 -48.28
N ARG A 34 34.68 6.64 -47.99
CA ARG A 34 34.58 7.30 -46.67
C ARG A 34 33.19 7.86 -46.44
N ASN A 35 32.60 8.53 -47.44
CA ASN A 35 31.25 9.07 -47.31
C ASN A 35 30.23 7.96 -47.06
N ILE A 36 30.29 6.84 -47.80
CA ILE A 36 29.42 5.68 -47.56
C ILE A 36 29.53 5.19 -46.12
N TYR A 37 30.76 5.00 -45.62
CA TYR A 37 30.99 4.57 -44.24
C TYR A 37 30.45 5.57 -43.21
N LEU A 38 30.65 6.87 -43.45
CA LEU A 38 30.15 7.92 -42.58
C LEU A 38 28.62 7.95 -42.56
N GLU A 39 27.97 7.84 -43.72
CA GLU A 39 26.51 7.75 -43.84
C GLU A 39 25.95 6.53 -43.10
N GLU A 40 26.58 5.36 -43.23
CA GLU A 40 26.19 4.16 -42.46
C GLU A 40 26.31 4.40 -40.94
N TRP A 41 27.40 5.02 -40.50
CA TRP A 41 27.63 5.34 -39.09
C TRP A 41 26.63 6.35 -38.54
N THR A 42 26.35 7.43 -39.28
CA THR A 42 25.37 8.45 -38.86
C THR A 42 23.99 7.83 -38.74
N THR A 43 23.58 7.00 -39.70
CA THR A 43 22.29 6.31 -39.66
C THR A 43 22.19 5.38 -38.44
N LYS A 44 23.29 4.69 -38.08
CA LYS A 44 23.34 3.84 -36.89
C LYS A 44 23.20 4.64 -35.60
N ILE A 45 23.99 5.71 -35.44
CA ILE A 45 23.93 6.60 -34.27
C ILE A 45 22.53 7.18 -34.12
N GLU A 46 21.93 7.67 -35.21
CA GLU A 46 20.58 8.23 -35.19
C GLU A 46 19.54 7.20 -34.76
N ARG A 47 19.65 5.95 -35.24
CA ARG A 47 18.76 4.86 -34.83
C ARG A 47 18.87 4.54 -33.34
N GLU A 48 20.09 4.43 -32.83
CA GLU A 48 20.35 4.17 -31.41
C GLU A 48 19.85 5.31 -30.53
N ASN A 49 20.09 6.56 -30.95
CA ASN A 49 19.59 7.75 -30.27
C ASN A 49 18.06 7.78 -30.24
N ASN A 50 17.39 7.47 -31.34
CA ASN A 50 15.92 7.39 -31.40
C ASN A 50 15.37 6.32 -30.45
N MET A 51 15.98 5.13 -30.42
CA MET A 51 15.60 4.08 -29.47
C MET A 51 15.81 4.50 -28.01
N LEU A 52 16.91 5.19 -27.72
CA LEU A 52 17.18 5.70 -26.38
C LEU A 52 16.15 6.76 -25.98
N MET A 53 15.85 7.70 -26.88
CA MET A 53 14.84 8.73 -26.66
C MET A 53 13.45 8.14 -26.43
N GLU A 54 13.08 7.06 -27.12
CA GLU A 54 11.82 6.36 -26.87
C GLU A 54 11.78 5.75 -25.47
N LYS A 55 12.87 5.11 -25.02
CA LYS A 55 12.99 4.55 -23.66
C LYS A 55 12.93 5.65 -22.60
N ILE A 56 13.66 6.75 -22.79
CA ILE A 56 13.63 7.90 -21.89
C ILE A 56 12.23 8.51 -21.86
N SER A 57 11.59 8.70 -23.02
CA SER A 57 10.22 9.23 -23.09
C SER A 57 9.25 8.32 -22.34
N ARG A 58 9.37 7.00 -22.48
CA ARG A 58 8.56 6.03 -21.71
C ARG A 58 8.78 6.19 -20.20
N ILE A 59 10.03 6.30 -19.75
CA ILE A 59 10.38 6.52 -18.33
C ILE A 59 9.92 7.88 -17.83
N MET A 60 9.91 8.92 -18.67
CA MET A 60 9.46 10.26 -18.28
C MET A 60 7.93 10.35 -18.23
N ARG A 61 7.23 9.59 -19.09
CA ARG A 61 5.76 9.49 -19.08
C ARG A 61 5.22 8.72 -17.89
N THR A 62 5.96 7.73 -17.41
CA THR A 62 5.61 7.00 -16.18
C THR A 62 6.36 7.62 -15.01
N THR A 63 5.76 7.77 -13.82
CA THR A 63 6.44 8.37 -12.66
C THR A 63 7.51 7.45 -12.03
N GLY A 64 8.23 6.64 -12.82
CA GLY A 64 9.21 5.69 -12.32
C GLY A 64 8.59 4.53 -11.53
N GLY A 65 7.47 3.98 -12.01
CA GLY A 65 6.84 2.82 -11.38
C GLY A 65 7.76 1.60 -11.40
N VAL A 66 8.09 1.08 -10.22
CA VAL A 66 8.92 -0.12 -10.06
C VAL A 66 8.06 -1.37 -10.22
N ASP A 67 8.42 -2.26 -11.14
CA ASP A 67 7.75 -3.53 -11.41
C ASP A 67 8.04 -4.62 -10.35
N ASN A 68 9.00 -4.35 -9.45
CA ASN A 68 9.48 -5.30 -8.46
C ASN A 68 8.58 -5.49 -7.22
N ARG A 69 7.30 -5.10 -7.27
CA ARG A 69 6.38 -5.30 -6.14
C ARG A 69 6.07 -6.80 -5.99
N LYS A 70 6.97 -7.53 -5.35
CA LYS A 70 6.74 -8.93 -4.99
C LYS A 70 5.72 -9.00 -3.86
N TYR A 71 4.50 -9.38 -4.22
CA TYR A 71 3.45 -9.73 -3.28
C TYR A 71 3.75 -11.11 -2.70
N TYR A 72 4.62 -11.16 -1.69
CA TYR A 72 4.79 -12.37 -0.91
C TYR A 72 3.67 -12.45 0.11
N ASP A 73 2.79 -13.45 -0.02
CA ASP A 73 1.88 -13.79 1.06
C ASP A 73 2.69 -14.16 2.30
N ARG A 74 2.48 -13.43 3.40
CA ARG A 74 3.06 -13.76 4.70
C ARG A 74 2.41 -15.03 5.21
N LYS A 75 2.99 -16.18 4.90
CA LYS A 75 2.61 -17.46 5.52
C LYS A 75 3.06 -17.43 6.99
N SER A 76 2.12 -17.18 7.89
CA SER A 76 2.41 -17.28 9.33
C SER A 76 2.47 -18.76 9.71
N LEU A 77 3.64 -19.23 10.15
CA LEU A 77 3.78 -20.55 10.77
C LEU A 77 2.86 -20.59 12.01
N GLY A 78 1.87 -21.48 12.00
CA GLY A 78 0.91 -21.64 13.10
C GLY A 78 -0.50 -21.08 12.88
N LYS A 79 -0.87 -20.63 11.67
CA LYS A 79 -2.25 -20.20 11.35
C LYS A 79 -3.28 -21.28 11.70
N GLU A 80 -3.01 -22.51 11.33
CA GLU A 80 -3.89 -23.65 11.56
C GLU A 80 -4.01 -23.99 13.06
N LYS A 81 -2.89 -24.00 13.79
CA LYS A 81 -2.89 -24.18 15.25
C LYS A 81 -3.71 -23.09 15.94
N ARG A 82 -3.58 -21.82 15.53
CA ARG A 82 -4.36 -20.71 16.06
C ARG A 82 -5.86 -20.85 15.75
N GLN A 83 -6.21 -21.33 14.56
CA GLN A 83 -7.61 -21.58 14.18
C GLN A 83 -8.23 -22.72 15.00
N LEU A 84 -7.49 -23.80 15.24
CA LEU A 84 -7.94 -24.90 16.10
C LEU A 84 -8.13 -24.46 17.55
N GLU A 85 -7.19 -23.69 18.11
CA GLU A 85 -7.32 -23.13 19.46
C GLU A 85 -8.53 -22.19 19.57
N LEU A 86 -8.77 -21.36 18.54
CA LEU A 86 -9.92 -20.47 18.48
C LEU A 86 -11.24 -21.25 18.48
N LEU A 87 -11.34 -22.33 17.71
CA LEU A 87 -12.52 -23.21 17.69
C LEU A 87 -12.74 -23.88 19.05
N ARG A 88 -11.67 -24.35 19.69
CA ARG A 88 -11.73 -24.95 21.03
C ARG A 88 -12.26 -23.95 22.06
N ILE A 89 -11.65 -22.76 22.15
CA ILE A 89 -12.07 -21.71 23.09
C ILE A 89 -13.52 -21.29 22.81
N THR A 90 -13.90 -21.17 21.53
CA THR A 90 -15.28 -20.80 21.16
C THR A 90 -16.28 -21.84 21.67
N LYS A 91 -15.96 -23.13 21.51
CA LYS A 91 -16.81 -24.22 22.02
C LYS A 91 -16.89 -24.22 23.55
N GLU A 92 -15.78 -24.01 24.23
CA GLU A 92 -15.74 -23.90 25.71
C GLU A 92 -16.60 -22.71 26.18
N ASN A 93 -16.47 -21.55 25.53
CA ASN A 93 -17.25 -20.35 25.83
C ASN A 93 -18.75 -20.55 25.60
N GLN A 94 -19.15 -21.26 24.54
CA GLN A 94 -20.55 -21.62 24.31
C GLN A 94 -21.12 -22.49 25.44
N MET A 95 -20.35 -23.45 25.95
CA MET A 95 -20.76 -24.30 27.07
C MET A 95 -20.88 -23.50 28.38
N ILE A 96 -19.98 -22.55 28.62
CA ILE A 96 -20.06 -21.65 29.78
C ILE A 96 -21.30 -20.78 29.68
N LEU A 97 -21.54 -20.16 28.52
CA LEU A 97 -22.72 -19.32 28.30
C LEU A 97 -24.01 -20.11 28.49
N PHE A 98 -24.07 -21.34 27.95
CA PHE A 98 -25.20 -22.24 28.16
C PHE A 98 -25.43 -22.47 29.66
N ARG A 99 -24.39 -22.83 30.42
CA ARG A 99 -24.51 -23.01 31.87
C ARG A 99 -25.01 -21.75 32.58
N LEU A 100 -24.42 -20.59 32.29
CA LEU A 100 -24.82 -19.31 32.87
C LEU A 100 -26.28 -18.97 32.57
N SER A 101 -26.75 -19.23 31.35
CA SER A 101 -28.16 -19.01 30.98
C SER A 101 -29.14 -19.92 31.73
N GLN A 102 -28.70 -21.14 32.07
CA GLN A 102 -29.53 -22.10 32.81
C GLN A 102 -29.44 -21.88 34.33
N CYS A 103 -28.41 -21.18 34.81
CA CYS A 103 -28.29 -20.82 36.21
C CYS A 103 -29.40 -19.82 36.59
N ARG A 104 -30.33 -20.25 37.44
CA ARG A 104 -31.27 -19.32 38.10
C ARG A 104 -30.56 -18.60 39.25
N PRO A 105 -30.84 -17.32 39.48
CA PRO A 105 -30.36 -16.63 40.66
C PRO A 105 -30.87 -17.35 41.92
N HIS A 106 -29.94 -17.73 42.80
CA HIS A 106 -30.25 -18.44 44.06
C HIS A 106 -31.12 -17.60 45.00
N TYR A 107 -31.07 -16.26 44.86
CA TYR A 107 -31.87 -15.35 45.63
C TYR A 107 -32.89 -14.62 44.75
N ASN A 108 -34.10 -14.47 45.29
CA ASN A 108 -35.14 -13.66 44.68
C ASN A 108 -35.07 -12.26 45.30
N VAL A 109 -34.60 -11.28 44.51
CA VAL A 109 -34.47 -9.87 44.94
C VAL A 109 -35.80 -9.32 45.47
N LYS A 110 -36.94 -9.72 44.89
CA LYS A 110 -38.27 -9.29 45.38
C LYS A 110 -38.55 -9.87 46.76
N SER A 111 -38.29 -11.16 46.96
CA SER A 111 -38.46 -11.82 48.26
C SER A 111 -37.55 -11.19 49.33
N TRP A 112 -36.30 -10.91 48.98
CA TRP A 112 -35.36 -10.25 49.90
C TRP A 112 -35.79 -8.83 50.26
N HIS A 113 -36.34 -8.09 49.29
CA HIS A 113 -36.90 -6.77 49.55
C HIS A 113 -38.10 -6.84 50.51
N GLU A 114 -39.00 -7.79 50.32
CA GLU A 114 -40.14 -8.01 51.21
C GLU A 114 -39.68 -8.38 52.63
N ASP A 115 -38.71 -9.28 52.77
CA ASP A 115 -38.19 -9.68 54.08
C ASP A 115 -37.44 -8.54 54.78
N TRP A 116 -36.73 -7.72 54.00
CA TRP A 116 -36.14 -6.48 54.51
C TRP A 116 -37.20 -5.49 55.01
N LEU A 117 -38.30 -5.30 54.26
CA LEU A 117 -39.41 -4.45 54.69
C LEU A 117 -40.11 -5.00 55.95
N LYS A 118 -40.28 -6.31 56.07
CA LYS A 118 -40.81 -6.95 57.30
C LYS A 118 -39.88 -6.68 58.48
N THR A 119 -38.57 -6.85 58.28
CA THR A 119 -37.55 -6.56 59.29
C THR A 119 -37.63 -5.10 59.72
N LEU A 120 -37.77 -4.17 58.78
CA LEU A 120 -37.91 -2.74 59.07
C LEU A 120 -39.17 -2.44 59.91
N LYS A 121 -40.30 -3.08 59.60
CA LYS A 121 -41.53 -2.96 60.39
C LYS A 121 -41.36 -3.50 61.81
N VAL A 122 -40.76 -4.68 61.96
CA VAL A 122 -40.47 -5.26 63.29
C VAL A 122 -39.57 -4.32 64.08
N MET A 123 -38.50 -3.86 63.44
CA MET A 123 -37.60 -2.88 64.03
C MET A 123 -38.41 -1.68 64.54
N ASP A 124 -39.27 -1.07 63.71
CA ASP A 124 -40.05 0.13 64.09
C ASP A 124 -41.01 -0.13 65.23
N SER A 125 -41.58 -1.33 65.30
CA SER A 125 -42.47 -1.72 66.41
C SER A 125 -41.74 -1.96 67.74
N ILE A 126 -40.47 -2.40 67.71
CA ILE A 126 -39.69 -2.69 68.93
C ILE A 126 -38.78 -1.52 69.34
N ALA A 127 -38.76 -0.43 68.56
CA ALA A 127 -37.90 0.70 68.84
C ALA A 127 -38.40 1.49 70.07
N ARG A 128 -37.51 1.70 71.03
CA ARG A 128 -37.79 2.50 72.24
C ARG A 128 -37.98 4.00 71.95
N TYR A 129 -37.45 4.49 70.83
CA TYR A 129 -37.53 5.89 70.42
C TYR A 129 -37.90 5.99 68.93
N PRO A 130 -38.63 7.02 68.49
CA PRO A 130 -38.99 7.20 67.09
C PRO A 130 -37.74 7.24 66.22
N ARG A 131 -37.63 6.32 65.26
CA ARG A 131 -36.60 6.42 64.22
C ARG A 131 -37.02 7.49 63.22
N GLU A 132 -36.67 8.73 63.52
CA GLU A 132 -36.81 9.82 62.56
C GLU A 132 -35.99 9.52 61.29
N ARG A 133 -36.61 9.76 60.14
CA ARG A 133 -36.07 9.50 58.81
C ARG A 133 -34.84 10.39 58.56
N SER A 134 -33.64 9.87 58.78
CA SER A 134 -32.37 10.46 58.32
C SER A 134 -32.19 10.46 56.79
N ASN A 135 -33.28 10.29 56.02
CA ASN A 135 -33.30 10.22 54.55
C ASN A 135 -33.78 11.51 53.86
N LYS A 136 -33.59 12.70 54.44
CA LYS A 136 -33.79 13.95 53.68
C LYS A 136 -32.63 14.27 52.73
N GLN A 137 -31.48 13.61 52.84
CA GLN A 137 -30.31 13.89 51.99
C GLN A 137 -29.93 12.78 50.99
N LYS A 138 -30.59 11.61 51.02
CA LYS A 138 -30.25 10.50 50.10
C LYS A 138 -31.16 10.34 48.89
N VAL A 139 -32.30 11.07 48.86
CA VAL A 139 -33.29 10.99 47.76
C VAL A 139 -32.76 11.57 46.45
N THR A 140 -31.71 12.39 46.48
CA THR A 140 -31.09 12.95 45.26
C THR A 140 -30.12 12.00 44.56
N PHE A 141 -29.67 10.90 45.19
CA PHE A 141 -28.69 9.99 44.57
C PHE A 141 -29.30 8.65 44.10
N SER A 142 -30.42 8.18 44.68
CA SER A 142 -31.03 6.90 44.27
C SER A 142 -31.80 6.99 42.94
N SER A 143 -32.25 8.19 42.53
CA SER A 143 -32.92 8.38 41.23
C SER A 143 -31.99 8.19 40.02
N PHE A 144 -30.68 8.03 40.24
CA PHE A 144 -29.69 7.82 39.19
C PHE A 144 -29.35 6.33 38.96
N LEU A 145 -29.50 5.47 39.97
CA LEU A 145 -29.10 4.07 39.89
C LEU A 145 -30.24 3.11 39.46
N ASP A 146 -31.50 3.53 39.57
CA ASP A 146 -32.64 2.72 39.09
C ASP A 146 -32.79 2.72 37.55
N LYS A 147 -32.23 3.72 36.85
CA LYS A 147 -32.32 3.81 35.37
C LYS A 147 -31.29 2.97 34.60
N SER A 148 -30.40 2.28 35.31
CA SER A 148 -29.35 1.47 34.68
C SER A 148 -29.75 0.00 34.55
N CYS A 149 -30.74 -0.48 35.33
CA CYS A 149 -31.09 -1.90 35.35
C CYS A 149 -32.23 -2.29 34.39
N GLU A 150 -32.90 -1.32 33.74
CA GLU A 150 -33.98 -1.57 32.78
C GLU A 150 -33.52 -1.60 31.30
N ARG A 151 -32.22 -1.45 31.01
CA ARG A 151 -31.73 -1.36 29.61
C ARG A 151 -31.01 -2.58 29.05
N ASP A 152 -30.74 -3.60 29.86
CA ASP A 152 -30.07 -4.81 29.39
C ASP A 152 -30.93 -6.05 29.69
N CYS A 153 -31.98 -6.25 28.89
CA CYS A 153 -32.66 -7.52 28.61
C CYS A 153 -33.09 -7.54 27.15
#